data_AF-A0A924YVR1-F1
#
_entry.id   AF-A0A924YVR1-F1
#
_cell.length_a   1.000
_cell.length_b   1.000
_cell.length_c   1.000
_cell.angle_alpha   90.00
_cell.angle_beta   90.00
_cell.angle_gamma   90.00
#
_symmetry.space_group_name_H-M   'P 1'
#
loop_
_entity.id
_entity.type
_entity.pdbx_description
1 polymer ?
#
loop_
_entity_poly.entity_id
_entity_poly.type
_entity_poly.pdbx_seq_one_letter_code
_entity_poly.pdbx_strand_id
1 'polypeptide(L)' 'WVSSLNDRVQCFTPDGKFLFGLGGSGSDPGQFTHPHGMAFDSHGHLYVADAGNQRIQKFEIPQP' A
#
# COMPACT_ATOMS: atom_id res chain seq x y z
N TRP A 1 1.42 1.40 -8.61
CA TRP A 1 2.40 2.48 -8.45
C TRP A 1 2.29 3.01 -7.02
N VAL A 2 3.37 2.98 -6.24
CA VAL A 2 3.42 3.68 -4.94
C VAL A 2 3.93 5.08 -5.22
N SER A 3 3.15 6.09 -4.89
CA SER A 3 3.59 7.48 -4.95
C SER A 3 4.09 7.87 -3.58
N SER A 4 5.40 8.07 -3.45
CA SER A 4 6.08 8.59 -2.26
C SER A 4 5.74 10.04 -1.94
N LEU A 5 4.92 10.71 -2.75
CA LEU A 5 4.55 12.11 -2.56
C LEU A 5 3.20 12.31 -1.84
N ASN A 6 2.37 11.26 -1.71
CA ASN A 6 1.05 11.35 -1.08
C ASN A 6 0.77 10.23 -0.05
N ASP A 7 1.80 9.47 0.37
CA ASP A 7 1.69 8.35 1.31
C ASP A 7 0.55 7.38 0.98
N ARG A 8 0.34 7.09 -0.31
CA ARG A 8 -0.79 6.28 -0.80
C ARG A 8 -0.35 5.18 -1.76
N VAL A 9 -0.99 4.03 -1.59
CA VAL A 9 -0.97 2.90 -2.52
C VAL A 9 -2.27 2.94 -3.31
N GLN A 10 -2.19 2.86 -4.63
CA GLN A 10 -3.36 2.82 -5.50
C GLN A 10 -3.31 1.60 -6.43
N CYS A 11 -4.45 0.95 -6.58
CA CYS A 11 -4.64 -0.19 -7.47
C CYS A 11 -5.56 0.18 -8.63
N PHE A 12 -5.19 -0.27 -9.82
CA PHE A 12 -5.91 -0.05 -11.06
C PHE A 12 -6.03 -1.37 -11.82
N THR A 13 -7.08 -1.52 -12.62
CA THR A 13 -7.18 -2.58 -13.62
C THR A 13 -6.14 -2.36 -14.74
N PRO A 14 -5.85 -3.37 -15.59
CA PRO A 14 -4.92 -3.21 -16.71
C PRO A 14 -5.32 -2.12 -17.71
N ASP A 15 -6.61 -1.82 -17.85
CA ASP A 15 -7.17 -0.72 -18.65
C ASP A 15 -7.17 0.64 -17.91
N GLY A 16 -6.62 0.69 -16.69
CA GLY A 16 -6.40 1.94 -15.94
C GLY A 16 -7.57 2.40 -15.08
N LYS A 17 -8.62 1.57 -14.89
CA LYS A 17 -9.74 1.88 -14.00
C LYS A 17 -9.30 1.75 -12.54
N PHE A 18 -9.57 2.77 -11.73
CA PHE A 18 -9.30 2.72 -10.29
C PHE A 18 -10.13 1.63 -9.61
N LEU A 19 -9.48 0.82 -8.77
CA LEU A 19 -10.12 -0.22 -7.95
C LEU A 19 -10.26 0.24 -6.50
N PHE A 20 -9.13 0.51 -5.85
CA PHE A 20 -9.09 0.97 -4.46
C PHE A 20 -7.76 1.69 -4.18
N GLY A 21 -7.71 2.37 -3.03
CA GLY A 21 -6.50 2.99 -2.50
C GLY A 21 -6.37 2.75 -1.00
N LEU A 22 -5.13 2.65 -0.54
CA LEU A 22 -4.73 2.55 0.87
C LEU A 22 -3.79 3.70 1.19
N GLY A 23 -3.71 4.12 2.45
CA GLY A 23 -2.73 5.11 2.90
C GLY A 23 -3.30 6.45 3.35
N GLY A 24 -2.37 7.36 3.59
CA GLY A 24 -2.53 8.60 4.34
C GLY A 24 -1.34 8.76 5.29
N SER A 25 -0.85 9.99 5.45
CA SER A 25 0.30 10.25 6.32
C SER A 25 -0.05 9.96 7.78
N GLY A 26 0.82 9.24 8.48
CA GLY A 26 0.72 9.00 9.91
C GLY A 26 1.20 7.62 10.35
N SER A 27 0.81 7.25 11.57
CA SER A 27 1.31 6.05 12.27
C SER A 27 0.21 5.04 12.62
N ASP A 28 -1.06 5.35 12.35
CA ASP A 28 -2.17 4.42 12.60
C ASP A 28 -2.17 3.25 11.60
N PRO A 29 -2.89 2.15 11.86
CA PRO A 29 -3.07 1.08 10.89
C PRO A 29 -3.63 1.60 9.57
N GLY A 30 -2.97 1.28 8.47
CA GLY A 30 -3.34 1.77 7.14
C GLY A 30 -2.82 3.17 6.77
N GLN A 31 -2.14 3.86 7.69
CA GLN A 31 -1.36 5.06 7.40
C GLN A 31 0.12 4.73 7.22
N PHE A 32 0.84 5.59 6.52
CA PHE A 32 2.26 5.42 6.23
C PHE A 32 3.06 6.67 6.55
N THR A 33 4.33 6.48 6.86
CA THR A 33 5.34 7.54 6.95
C THR A 33 6.55 7.08 6.16
N HIS A 34 6.81 7.70 5.01
CA HIS A 34 7.90 7.33 4.09
C HIS A 34 7.90 5.82 3.73
N PRO A 35 6.86 5.29 3.06
CA PRO A 35 6.87 3.91 2.61
C PRO A 35 7.87 3.73 1.45
N HIS A 36 8.77 2.75 1.56
CA HIS A 36 9.87 2.55 0.59
C HIS A 36 9.64 1.42 -0.40
N GLY A 37 8.75 0.48 -0.09
CA GLY A 37 8.58 -0.71 -0.92
C GLY A 37 7.29 -1.46 -0.66
N MET A 38 6.93 -2.30 -1.62
CA MET A 38 5.80 -3.19 -1.51
C MET A 38 6.02 -4.52 -2.23
N ALA A 39 5.39 -5.57 -1.73
CA ALA A 39 5.41 -6.90 -2.33
C ALA A 39 4.10 -7.64 -2.06
N PHE A 40 3.72 -8.54 -2.97
CA PHE A 40 2.61 -9.47 -2.76
C PHE A 40 3.15 -10.84 -2.35
N ASP A 41 2.45 -11.53 -1.45
CA ASP A 41 2.68 -12.97 -1.23
C ASP A 41 1.86 -13.84 -2.21
N SER A 42 2.08 -15.15 -2.17
CA SER A 42 1.38 -16.12 -3.02
C SER A 42 -0.13 -16.23 -2.75
N HIS A 43 -0.61 -15.66 -1.65
CA HIS A 43 -2.03 -15.61 -1.27
C HIS A 43 -2.67 -14.27 -1.64
N GLY A 44 -1.93 -13.37 -2.31
CA GLY A 44 -2.42 -12.07 -2.73
C GLY A 44 -2.46 -11.01 -1.64
N HIS A 45 -1.83 -11.24 -0.47
CA HIS A 45 -1.70 -10.17 0.54
C HIS A 45 -0.61 -9.20 0.13
N LEU A 46 -0.88 -7.91 0.35
CA LEU A 46 0.11 -6.85 0.14
C LEU A 46 0.89 -6.59 1.42
N TYR A 47 2.20 -6.50 1.30
CA TYR A 47 3.10 -6.05 2.34
C TYR A 47 3.66 -4.69 1.92
N VAL A 48 3.60 -3.71 2.83
CA VAL A 48 4.17 -2.39 2.62
C VAL A 48 5.23 -2.12 3.68
N ALA A 49 6.44 -1.75 3.24
CA ALA A 49 7.54 -1.36 4.10
C ALA A 49 7.38 0.11 4.49
N ASP A 50 6.83 0.34 5.68
CA ASP A 50 6.51 1.65 6.26
C ASP A 50 7.70 2.13 7.09
N ALA A 51 8.76 2.59 6.40
CA ALA A 51 10.09 2.73 6.98
C ALA A 51 10.16 3.82 8.06
N GLY A 52 9.42 4.92 7.89
CA GLY A 52 9.37 6.00 8.89
C GLY A 52 8.69 5.56 10.20
N ASN A 53 7.81 4.56 10.14
CA ASN A 53 7.22 3.93 11.32
C ASN A 53 7.96 2.63 11.73
N GLN A 54 9.08 2.30 11.08
CA GLN A 54 9.91 1.11 11.36
C GLN A 54 9.13 -0.20 11.40
N ARG A 55 8.13 -0.35 10.51
CA ARG A 55 7.26 -1.54 10.48
C ARG A 55 6.99 -2.04 9.07
N ILE A 56 6.53 -3.28 9.00
CA ILE A 56 5.88 -3.84 7.82
C ILE A 56 4.39 -3.95 8.13
N GLN A 57 3.54 -3.42 7.25
CA GLN A 57 2.09 -3.60 7.33
C GLN A 57 1.63 -4.60 6.28
N LYS A 58 0.76 -5.53 6.68
CA LYS A 58 0.12 -6.52 5.80
C LYS A 58 -1.34 -6.12 5.58
N PHE A 59 -1.78 -6.16 4.33
CA PHE A 59 -3.14 -5.86 3.92
C PHE A 59 -3.76 -7.04 3.17
N GLU A 60 -4.98 -7.37 3.55
CA GLU A 60 -5.86 -8.15 2.70
C GLU A 60 -6.44 -7.20 1.66
N ILE A 61 -6.21 -7.55 0.40
CA ILE A 61 -6.64 -6.73 -0.73
C ILE A 61 -7.81 -7.44 -1.41
N PRO A 62 -8.91 -6.73 -1.73
CA PRO A 62 -9.94 -7.31 -2.59
C PRO A 62 -9.29 -7.77 -3.90
N GLN A 63 -9.33 -9.07 -4.14
CA GLN A 63 -8.96 -9.64 -5.43
C GLN A 63 -9.98 -9.15 -6.47
N PRO A 64 -9.55 -8.82 -7.70
CA PRO A 64 -10.47 -8.54 -8.79
C PRO A 64 -11.35 -9.76 -9.12
#